data_AF-D0I967-F1
#
_entry.id   AF-D0I967-F1
#
_cell.length_a   1.000
_cell.length_b   1.000
_cell.length_c   1.000
_cell.angle_alpha   90.00
_cell.angle_beta   90.00
_cell.angle_gamma   90.00
#
_symmetry.space_group_name_H-M   'P 1'
#
loop_
_entity.id
_entity.type
_entity.pdbx_description
1 polymer ?
#
loop_
_entity_poly.entity_id
_entity_poly.type
_entity_poly.pdbx_seq_one_letter_code
_entity_poly.pdbx_strand_id
1 'polypeptide(L)'
;MSAARIPSLEMGRLFAIVAVIIIHVAPLRGDAYSEGINILSDVINQVCRFAVPFFFVLTGYFVQPKLLENPTKTFFHYAKPLMTIWFVWSLIYLAMPFRFDIAMTEGYLTERSGYWDYLLEAPLNSLFEGGLVHLWYIPGLLSALGILALLIKYNQQGLMMPLALGLYVWGLGAGSYQPIMEGEAPIFTRNGPFFSLLMVTTGFELRRRNIKFSNRAAWGMLLGGMAFCLAEGVNLAQFGVWMASHDFLLGTPVMALGFFALLLNHPHWGDSPVTFALSKRVLGIYVAHFVPLILLFNLFGALLIEGPIKEFLMTPLTVLLSFGLVLLLEKIPFTRPIVQMTRKKQTGHSTASTAG
;
A
#
# COMPACT_ATOMS: atom_id res chain seq x y z
N MET A 1 22.84 -14.26 7.10
CA MET A 1 23.15 -12.85 7.43
C MET A 1 21.86 -12.08 7.59
N SER A 2 21.63 -11.43 8.74
CA SER A 2 20.48 -10.53 8.92
C SER A 2 20.60 -9.44 7.85
N ALA A 3 19.61 -9.28 6.97
CA ALA A 3 19.60 -8.17 6.02
C ALA A 3 19.75 -6.87 6.81
N ALA A 4 20.91 -6.23 6.71
CA ALA A 4 21.16 -4.94 7.32
C ALA A 4 20.03 -4.00 6.88
N ARG A 5 19.33 -3.40 7.84
CA ARG A 5 18.29 -2.42 7.53
C ARG A 5 18.98 -1.24 6.87
N ILE A 6 18.57 -0.89 5.66
CA ILE A 6 19.12 0.26 4.92
C ILE A 6 18.36 1.50 5.39
N PRO A 7 19.01 2.46 6.10
CA PRO A 7 18.34 3.62 6.68
C PRO A 7 17.45 4.37 5.70
N SER A 8 17.94 4.62 4.48
CA SER A 8 17.20 5.37 3.45
C SER A 8 15.92 4.68 3.00
N LEU A 9 15.93 3.35 2.92
CA LEU A 9 14.73 2.58 2.60
C LEU A 9 13.73 2.61 3.76
N GLU A 10 14.19 2.63 5.01
CA GLU A 10 13.32 2.79 6.18
C GLU A 10 12.70 4.20 6.24
N MET A 11 13.48 5.23 5.90
CA MET A 11 12.99 6.60 5.72
C MET A 11 11.95 6.67 4.58
N GLY A 12 12.23 6.02 3.44
CA GLY A 12 11.28 5.93 2.33
C GLY A 12 9.93 5.35 2.72
N ARG A 13 9.90 4.34 3.60
CA ARG A 13 8.65 3.79 4.14
C ARG A 13 7.85 4.80 4.96
N LEU A 14 8.52 5.72 5.65
CA LEU A 14 7.86 6.80 6.39
C LEU A 14 7.23 7.82 5.45
N PHE A 15 7.95 8.23 4.40
CA PHE A 15 7.38 9.12 3.38
C PHE A 15 6.20 8.46 2.66
N ALA A 16 6.35 7.19 2.29
CA ALA A 16 5.30 6.44 1.61
C ALA A 16 4.05 6.27 2.48
N ILE A 17 4.17 5.97 3.79
CA ILE A 17 2.96 5.81 4.63
C ILE A 17 2.21 7.13 4.84
N VAL A 18 2.94 8.25 4.94
CA VAL A 18 2.30 9.57 5.00
C VAL A 18 1.59 9.89 3.68
N ALA A 19 2.22 9.59 2.53
CA ALA A 19 1.61 9.75 1.22
C ALA A 19 0.34 8.88 1.03
N VAL A 20 0.31 7.65 1.56
CA VAL A 20 -0.90 6.80 1.61
C VAL A 20 -2.02 7.50 2.39
N ILE A 21 -1.71 8.04 3.57
CA ILE A 21 -2.70 8.76 4.39
C ILE A 21 -3.22 10.00 3.65
N ILE A 22 -2.34 10.77 3.00
CA ILE A 22 -2.74 11.95 2.21
C ILE A 22 -3.73 11.56 1.10
N ILE A 23 -3.49 10.46 0.39
CA ILE A 23 -4.40 9.98 -0.66
C ILE A 23 -5.79 9.64 -0.10
N HIS A 24 -5.86 9.03 1.09
CA HIS A 24 -7.12 8.62 1.70
C HIS A 24 -7.86 9.76 2.42
N VAL A 25 -7.13 10.73 2.99
CA VAL A 25 -7.73 11.98 3.50
C VAL A 25 -8.27 12.81 2.34
N ALA A 26 -7.61 12.74 1.18
CA ALA A 26 -8.00 13.39 -0.05
C ALA A 26 -8.25 14.91 0.12
N PRO A 27 -7.24 15.68 0.58
CA PRO A 27 -7.40 17.10 0.86
C PRO A 27 -7.81 17.89 -0.40
N LEU A 28 -8.55 18.99 -0.19
CA LEU A 28 -9.04 19.86 -1.26
C LEU A 28 -10.00 19.17 -2.24
N ARG A 29 -10.75 18.15 -1.79
CA ARG A 29 -11.78 17.45 -2.60
C ARG A 29 -13.22 17.62 -2.11
N GLY A 30 -13.44 18.41 -1.05
CA GLY A 30 -14.78 18.65 -0.54
C GLY A 30 -15.59 19.61 -1.40
N ASP A 31 -16.89 19.74 -1.08
CA ASP A 31 -17.88 20.59 -1.78
C ASP A 31 -17.48 22.08 -1.86
N ALA A 32 -16.53 22.52 -1.03
CA ALA A 32 -15.96 23.87 -1.05
C ALA A 32 -15.03 24.14 -2.25
N TYR A 33 -14.63 23.09 -2.98
CA TYR A 33 -13.81 23.16 -4.19
C TYR A 33 -14.72 22.87 -5.37
N SER A 34 -14.54 23.60 -6.48
CA SER A 34 -15.47 23.61 -7.60
C SER A 34 -15.89 22.20 -8.04
N GLU A 35 -17.11 22.07 -8.58
CA GLU A 35 -17.61 20.85 -9.26
C GLU A 35 -16.77 20.43 -10.49
N GLY A 36 -15.62 21.09 -10.72
CA GLY A 36 -14.68 20.81 -11.81
C GLY A 36 -13.33 20.26 -11.31
N ILE A 37 -12.35 20.25 -12.21
CA ILE A 37 -11.00 19.71 -11.94
C ILE A 37 -10.30 20.59 -10.90
N ASN A 38 -10.14 20.09 -9.67
CA ASN A 38 -9.22 20.69 -8.70
C ASN A 38 -7.78 20.23 -8.99
N ILE A 39 -7.11 20.98 -9.85
CA ILE A 39 -5.73 20.71 -10.30
C ILE A 39 -4.78 20.53 -9.11
N LEU A 40 -4.94 21.30 -8.03
CA LEU A 40 -4.07 21.22 -6.87
C LEU A 40 -4.28 19.90 -6.12
N SER A 41 -5.53 19.48 -5.90
CA SER A 41 -5.83 18.17 -5.30
C SER A 41 -5.34 17.01 -6.16
N ASP A 42 -5.53 17.10 -7.48
CA ASP A 42 -5.06 16.10 -8.42
C ASP A 42 -3.53 16.00 -8.43
N VAL A 43 -2.82 17.12 -8.44
CA VAL A 43 -1.35 17.14 -8.32
C VAL A 43 -0.90 16.52 -7.00
N ILE A 44 -1.51 16.88 -5.86
CA ILE A 44 -1.16 16.29 -4.55
C ILE A 44 -1.37 14.77 -4.57
N ASN A 45 -2.50 14.32 -5.12
CA ASN A 45 -2.81 12.91 -5.24
C ASN A 45 -1.77 12.19 -6.11
N GLN A 46 -1.41 12.75 -7.27
CA GLN A 46 -0.40 12.18 -8.19
C GLN A 46 1.00 12.15 -7.59
N VAL A 47 1.43 13.20 -6.88
CA VAL A 47 2.70 13.22 -6.13
C VAL A 47 2.77 12.09 -5.10
N CYS A 48 1.65 11.71 -4.49
CA CYS A 48 1.63 10.69 -3.44
C CYS A 48 1.55 9.25 -3.98
N ARG A 49 1.17 9.06 -5.25
CA ARG A 49 0.87 7.73 -5.84
C ARG A 49 2.08 6.81 -6.00
N PHE A 50 3.31 7.30 -5.82
CA PHE A 50 4.48 6.42 -5.76
C PHE A 50 4.47 5.47 -4.54
N ALA A 51 3.69 5.78 -3.50
CA ALA A 51 3.82 5.15 -2.19
C ALA A 51 3.54 3.64 -2.19
N VAL A 52 2.39 3.21 -2.70
CA VAL A 52 2.01 1.80 -2.79
C VAL A 52 2.95 0.99 -3.71
N PRO A 53 3.26 1.42 -4.94
CA PRO A 53 4.21 0.70 -5.79
C PRO A 53 5.62 0.65 -5.18
N PHE A 54 6.04 1.70 -4.47
CA PHE A 54 7.30 1.67 -3.70
C PHE A 54 7.29 0.55 -2.65
N PHE A 55 6.20 0.36 -1.87
CA PHE A 55 6.11 -0.73 -0.91
C PHE A 55 6.18 -2.12 -1.57
N PHE A 56 5.60 -2.29 -2.76
CA PHE A 56 5.73 -3.53 -3.52
C PHE A 56 7.17 -3.78 -4.01
N VAL A 57 7.82 -2.78 -4.63
CA VAL A 57 9.22 -2.86 -5.06
C VAL A 57 10.14 -3.18 -3.88
N LEU A 58 9.95 -2.48 -2.76
CA LEU A 58 10.69 -2.70 -1.51
C LEU A 58 10.55 -4.14 -1.02
N THR A 59 9.33 -4.68 -1.04
CA THR A 59 9.06 -6.05 -0.60
C THR A 59 9.74 -7.06 -1.51
N GLY A 60 9.63 -6.89 -2.83
CA GLY A 60 10.31 -7.71 -3.83
C GLY A 60 11.82 -7.75 -3.62
N TYR A 61 12.44 -6.59 -3.38
CA TYR A 61 13.88 -6.47 -3.16
C TYR A 61 14.36 -7.24 -1.92
N PHE A 62 13.65 -7.11 -0.79
CA PHE A 62 14.06 -7.74 0.47
C PHE A 62 13.67 -9.21 0.60
N VAL A 63 12.58 -9.65 -0.03
CA VAL A 63 12.15 -11.05 0.01
C VAL A 63 12.99 -11.94 -0.90
N GLN A 64 13.55 -11.37 -1.97
CA GLN A 64 14.25 -12.08 -3.04
C GLN A 64 15.20 -13.19 -2.58
N PRO A 65 16.19 -12.97 -1.68
CA PRO A 65 17.15 -14.01 -1.33
C PRO A 65 16.48 -15.19 -0.61
N LYS A 66 15.50 -14.91 0.27
CA LYS A 66 14.76 -15.95 1.00
C LYS A 66 13.81 -16.72 0.10
N LEU A 67 13.24 -16.04 -0.89
CA LEU A 67 12.29 -16.64 -1.82
C LEU A 67 13.00 -17.58 -2.80
N LEU A 68 14.24 -17.24 -3.22
CA LEU A 68 15.07 -18.17 -3.99
C LEU A 68 15.52 -19.39 -3.19
N GLU A 69 15.89 -19.20 -1.92
CA GLU A 69 16.36 -20.30 -1.07
C GLU A 69 15.26 -21.29 -0.73
N ASN A 70 14.08 -20.80 -0.35
CA ASN A 70 12.96 -21.68 0.02
C ASN A 70 11.60 -21.02 -0.32
N PRO A 71 11.12 -21.13 -1.57
CA PRO A 71 9.97 -20.37 -2.05
C PRO A 71 8.69 -20.64 -1.24
N THR A 72 8.37 -21.91 -0.99
CA THR A 72 7.15 -22.29 -0.26
C THR A 72 7.20 -21.85 1.20
N LYS A 73 8.30 -22.12 1.92
CA LYS A 73 8.45 -21.71 3.33
C LYS A 73 8.42 -20.20 3.47
N THR A 74 9.10 -19.49 2.57
CA THR A 74 9.12 -18.03 2.56
C THR A 74 7.73 -17.48 2.29
N PHE A 75 6.99 -17.96 1.29
CA PHE A 75 5.61 -17.53 1.05
C PHE A 75 4.73 -17.67 2.30
N PHE A 76 4.68 -18.85 2.92
CA PHE A 76 3.85 -19.07 4.11
C PHE A 76 4.32 -18.29 5.34
N HIS A 77 5.61 -17.95 5.43
CA HIS A 77 6.14 -17.08 6.48
C HIS A 77 5.55 -15.66 6.42
N TYR A 78 5.31 -15.13 5.21
CA TYR A 78 4.65 -13.83 5.02
C TYR A 78 3.13 -13.95 5.00
N ALA A 79 2.57 -14.95 4.31
CA ALA A 79 1.13 -15.11 4.11
C ALA A 79 0.36 -15.30 5.42
N LYS A 80 0.82 -16.18 6.33
CA LYS A 80 0.11 -16.47 7.58
C LYS A 80 -0.13 -15.22 8.43
N PRO A 81 0.90 -14.47 8.87
CA PRO A 81 0.67 -13.29 9.70
C PRO A 81 -0.08 -12.18 8.95
N LEU A 82 0.20 -11.98 7.65
CA LEU A 82 -0.49 -10.96 6.86
C LEU A 82 -1.99 -11.24 6.70
N MET A 83 -2.37 -12.49 6.44
CA MET A 83 -3.78 -12.86 6.34
C MET A 83 -4.49 -12.77 7.68
N THR A 84 -3.83 -13.09 8.80
CA THR A 84 -4.39 -12.86 10.13
C THR A 84 -4.64 -11.38 10.38
N ILE A 85 -3.67 -10.52 10.07
CA ILE A 85 -3.79 -9.06 10.18
C ILE A 85 -4.96 -8.57 9.30
N TRP A 86 -4.97 -8.95 8.02
CA TRP A 86 -6.02 -8.57 7.07
C TRP A 86 -7.40 -9.00 7.53
N PHE A 87 -7.54 -10.23 8.02
CA PHE A 87 -8.82 -10.76 8.49
C PHE A 87 -9.33 -10.01 9.73
N VAL A 88 -8.47 -9.81 10.74
CA VAL A 88 -8.88 -9.11 11.97
C VAL A 88 -9.24 -7.65 11.68
N TRP A 89 -8.45 -6.95 10.88
CA TRP A 89 -8.77 -5.57 10.51
C TRP A 89 -10.02 -5.46 9.63
N SER A 90 -10.26 -6.45 8.77
CA SER A 90 -11.52 -6.53 8.02
C SER A 90 -12.71 -6.63 8.97
N LEU A 91 -12.65 -7.49 10.00
CA LEU A 91 -13.70 -7.58 11.01
C LEU A 91 -13.88 -6.27 11.79
N ILE A 92 -12.79 -5.59 12.15
CA ILE A 92 -12.84 -4.30 12.83
C ILE A 92 -13.59 -3.26 11.99
N TYR A 93 -13.28 -3.15 10.69
CA TYR A 93 -13.92 -2.17 9.81
C TYR A 93 -15.36 -2.54 9.43
N LEU A 94 -15.68 -3.83 9.33
CA LEU A 94 -17.06 -4.27 9.17
C LEU A 94 -17.90 -3.92 10.41
N ALA A 95 -17.32 -4.06 11.60
CA ALA A 95 -17.95 -3.79 12.88
C ALA A 95 -18.02 -2.28 13.23
N MET A 96 -17.09 -1.45 12.77
CA MET A 96 -17.03 -0.03 13.12
C MET A 96 -18.06 0.79 12.31
N PRO A 97 -18.93 1.59 12.96
CA PRO A 97 -19.78 2.52 12.24
C PRO A 97 -18.95 3.67 11.64
N PHE A 98 -19.31 4.13 10.45
CA PHE A 98 -18.61 5.23 9.78
C PHE A 98 -19.30 6.57 10.02
N ARG A 99 -20.61 6.56 10.28
CA ARG A 99 -21.46 7.71 10.63
C ARG A 99 -22.03 7.56 12.04
N PHE A 100 -21.37 8.17 13.01
CA PHE A 100 -21.78 8.07 14.42
C PHE A 100 -23.09 8.79 14.69
N ASP A 101 -23.38 9.86 13.94
CA ASP A 101 -24.66 10.56 13.99
C ASP A 101 -25.81 9.61 13.65
N ILE A 102 -25.76 8.95 12.49
CA ILE A 102 -26.79 7.99 12.06
C ILE A 102 -26.85 6.79 13.00
N ALA A 103 -25.70 6.24 13.40
CA ALA A 103 -25.66 5.08 14.30
C ALA A 103 -26.31 5.38 15.66
N MET A 104 -26.23 6.62 16.17
CA MET A 104 -26.85 7.02 17.43
C MET A 104 -28.33 7.41 17.29
N THR A 105 -28.75 7.99 16.15
CA THR A 105 -30.15 8.44 15.96
C THR A 105 -31.05 7.37 15.38
N GLU A 106 -30.54 6.59 14.42
CA GLU A 106 -31.31 5.60 13.62
C GLU A 106 -30.88 4.16 13.89
N GLY A 107 -29.78 3.97 14.63
CA GLY A 107 -29.27 2.67 15.04
C GLY A 107 -28.16 2.12 14.16
N TYR A 108 -27.35 1.25 14.75
CA TYR A 108 -26.16 0.67 14.11
C TYR A 108 -26.46 -0.08 12.80
N LEU A 109 -27.52 -0.88 12.76
CA LEU A 109 -27.85 -1.67 11.56
C LEU A 109 -28.24 -0.78 10.38
N THR A 110 -28.97 0.31 10.63
CA THR A 110 -29.35 1.30 9.60
C THR A 110 -28.12 1.95 8.99
N GLU A 111 -27.12 2.27 9.81
CA GLU A 111 -25.87 2.88 9.31
C GLU A 111 -24.99 1.89 8.54
N ARG A 112 -24.98 0.60 8.93
CA ARG A 112 -24.12 -0.41 8.31
C ARG A 112 -24.70 -1.12 7.11
N SER A 113 -26.01 -1.30 7.03
CA SER A 113 -26.66 -2.16 6.02
C SER A 113 -26.25 -1.80 4.61
N GLY A 114 -26.30 -0.50 4.25
CA GLY A 114 -25.93 -0.06 2.90
C GLY A 114 -24.49 -0.38 2.50
N TYR A 115 -23.54 -0.31 3.44
CA TYR A 115 -22.15 -0.69 3.15
C TYR A 115 -21.98 -2.20 3.04
N TRP A 116 -22.67 -2.97 3.87
CA TRP A 116 -22.64 -4.43 3.77
C TRP A 116 -23.28 -4.91 2.47
N ASP A 117 -24.38 -4.30 2.05
CA ASP A 117 -25.05 -4.58 0.78
C ASP A 117 -24.10 -4.28 -0.39
N TYR A 118 -23.42 -3.13 -0.38
CA TYR A 118 -22.37 -2.79 -1.37
C TYR A 118 -21.28 -3.86 -1.47
N LEU A 119 -20.81 -4.39 -0.33
CA LEU A 119 -19.81 -5.47 -0.34
C LEU A 119 -20.37 -6.79 -0.87
N LEU A 120 -21.66 -7.06 -0.67
CA LEU A 120 -22.32 -8.27 -1.16
C LEU A 120 -22.63 -8.22 -2.66
N GLU A 121 -22.73 -7.04 -3.26
CA GLU A 121 -22.90 -6.86 -4.72
C GLU A 121 -21.69 -7.39 -5.51
N ALA A 122 -20.48 -7.27 -4.97
CA ALA A 122 -19.24 -7.71 -5.61
C ALA A 122 -18.38 -8.58 -4.67
N PRO A 123 -18.84 -9.79 -4.31
CA PRO A 123 -18.25 -10.57 -3.22
C PRO A 123 -16.80 -10.99 -3.50
N LEU A 124 -16.44 -11.18 -4.78
CA LEU A 124 -15.07 -11.46 -5.17
C LEU A 124 -14.16 -10.25 -4.97
N ASN A 125 -14.62 -9.03 -5.26
CA ASN A 125 -13.87 -7.81 -4.94
C ASN A 125 -13.74 -7.64 -3.43
N SER A 126 -14.82 -7.83 -2.69
CA SER A 126 -14.82 -7.74 -1.22
C SER A 126 -13.83 -8.72 -0.57
N LEU A 127 -13.66 -9.91 -1.15
CA LEU A 127 -12.64 -10.87 -0.70
C LEU A 127 -11.20 -10.37 -0.92
N PHE A 128 -10.96 -9.64 -2.01
CA PHE A 128 -9.63 -9.12 -2.35
C PHE A 128 -9.34 -7.73 -1.75
N GLU A 129 -10.36 -7.01 -1.29
CA GLU A 129 -10.20 -5.75 -0.55
C GLU A 129 -10.15 -6.01 0.94
N GLY A 130 -11.16 -6.68 1.49
CA GLY A 130 -11.40 -6.86 2.92
C GLY A 130 -12.54 -5.98 3.41
N GLY A 131 -12.56 -5.72 4.72
CA GLY A 131 -13.64 -4.94 5.35
C GLY A 131 -13.58 -3.42 5.09
N LEU A 132 -12.52 -2.93 4.45
CA LEU A 132 -12.40 -1.57 3.95
C LEU A 132 -11.39 -1.52 2.80
N VAL A 133 -11.62 -0.61 1.84
CA VAL A 133 -10.93 -0.57 0.55
C VAL A 133 -9.41 -0.65 0.67
N HIS A 134 -8.76 0.12 1.57
CA HIS A 134 -7.29 0.20 1.64
C HIS A 134 -6.60 -1.12 1.98
N LEU A 135 -7.32 -2.09 2.55
CA LEU A 135 -6.78 -3.40 2.93
C LEU A 135 -6.38 -4.27 1.72
N TRP A 136 -6.76 -3.87 0.50
CA TRP A 136 -6.46 -4.57 -0.75
C TRP A 136 -4.97 -4.86 -1.00
N TYR A 137 -4.07 -4.02 -0.46
CA TYR A 137 -2.63 -4.18 -0.65
C TYR A 137 -2.12 -5.52 -0.13
N ILE A 138 -2.70 -6.06 0.97
CA ILE A 138 -2.26 -7.34 1.53
C ILE A 138 -2.58 -8.51 0.59
N PRO A 139 -3.84 -8.73 0.14
CA PRO A 139 -4.14 -9.74 -0.87
C PRO A 139 -3.31 -9.56 -2.15
N GLY A 140 -3.18 -8.32 -2.65
CA GLY A 140 -2.33 -8.05 -3.82
C GLY A 140 -0.88 -8.48 -3.63
N LEU A 141 -0.26 -8.12 -2.50
CA LEU A 141 1.10 -8.53 -2.17
C LEU A 141 1.24 -10.06 -2.13
N LEU A 142 0.29 -10.74 -1.52
CA LEU A 142 0.31 -12.20 -1.41
C LEU A 142 0.08 -12.89 -2.75
N SER A 143 -0.75 -12.33 -3.64
CA SER A 143 -0.88 -12.82 -5.02
C SER A 143 0.47 -12.74 -5.74
N ALA A 144 1.16 -11.60 -5.69
CA ALA A 144 2.47 -11.44 -6.31
C ALA A 144 3.52 -12.40 -5.75
N LEU A 145 3.64 -12.50 -4.41
CA LEU A 145 4.59 -13.42 -3.78
C LEU A 145 4.25 -14.89 -4.04
N GLY A 146 2.98 -15.25 -4.09
CA GLY A 146 2.51 -16.60 -4.42
C GLY A 146 2.90 -17.00 -5.83
N ILE A 147 2.65 -16.13 -6.81
CA ILE A 147 3.05 -16.35 -8.21
C ILE A 147 4.58 -16.50 -8.31
N LEU A 148 5.36 -15.59 -7.71
CA LEU A 148 6.83 -15.70 -7.74
C LEU A 148 7.32 -16.98 -7.06
N ALA A 149 6.74 -17.36 -5.93
CA ALA A 149 7.10 -18.61 -5.24
C ALA A 149 6.82 -19.85 -6.10
N LEU A 150 5.68 -19.88 -6.81
CA LEU A 150 5.34 -20.98 -7.73
C LEU A 150 6.32 -21.03 -8.91
N LEU A 151 6.60 -19.89 -9.55
CA LEU A 151 7.56 -19.83 -10.66
C LEU A 151 8.96 -20.30 -10.22
N ILE A 152 9.42 -19.91 -9.03
CA ILE A 152 10.72 -20.38 -8.50
C ILE A 152 10.68 -21.87 -8.20
N LYS A 153 9.62 -22.36 -7.54
CA LYS A 153 9.46 -23.77 -7.20
C LYS A 153 9.53 -24.69 -8.42
N TYR A 154 8.99 -24.24 -9.56
CA TYR A 154 8.97 -25.01 -10.80
C TYR A 154 10.09 -24.61 -11.79
N ASN A 155 11.11 -23.87 -11.35
CA ASN A 155 12.22 -23.41 -12.19
C ASN A 155 11.80 -22.62 -13.45
N GLN A 156 10.70 -21.87 -13.35
CA GLN A 156 10.13 -21.03 -14.41
C GLN A 156 10.45 -19.54 -14.19
N GLN A 157 11.61 -19.22 -13.62
CA GLN A 157 11.92 -17.83 -13.29
C GLN A 157 12.08 -16.91 -14.50
N GLY A 158 12.25 -17.46 -15.71
CA GLY A 158 12.21 -16.72 -16.98
C GLY A 158 10.85 -16.09 -17.27
N LEU A 159 9.76 -16.67 -16.74
CA LEU A 159 8.39 -16.19 -16.95
C LEU A 159 8.00 -15.03 -16.02
N MET A 160 8.79 -14.73 -14.99
CA MET A 160 8.45 -13.70 -13.99
C MET A 160 8.15 -12.35 -14.65
N MET A 161 9.03 -11.89 -15.54
CA MET A 161 8.84 -10.58 -16.17
C MET A 161 7.80 -10.56 -17.28
N PRO A 162 7.78 -11.52 -18.22
CA PRO A 162 6.71 -11.62 -19.21
C PRO A 162 5.31 -11.67 -18.57
N LEU A 163 5.13 -12.50 -17.53
CA LEU A 163 3.84 -12.61 -16.84
C LEU A 163 3.46 -11.30 -16.13
N ALA A 164 4.42 -10.68 -15.44
CA ALA A 164 4.19 -9.43 -14.74
C ALA A 164 3.82 -8.27 -15.68
N LEU A 165 4.50 -8.15 -16.82
CA LEU A 165 4.17 -7.17 -17.85
C LEU A 165 2.80 -7.45 -18.49
N GLY A 166 2.52 -8.71 -18.83
CA GLY A 166 1.24 -9.12 -19.41
C GLY A 166 0.07 -8.81 -18.48
N LEU A 167 0.17 -9.16 -17.19
CA LEU A 167 -0.87 -8.84 -16.20
C LEU A 167 -1.00 -7.34 -15.95
N TYR A 168 0.09 -6.58 -15.99
CA TYR A 168 0.02 -5.12 -15.84
C TYR A 168 -0.69 -4.45 -17.02
N VAL A 169 -0.37 -4.86 -18.25
CA VAL A 169 -1.04 -4.35 -19.46
C VAL A 169 -2.51 -4.73 -19.48
N TRP A 170 -2.85 -5.97 -19.11
CA TRP A 170 -4.25 -6.36 -18.93
C TRP A 170 -4.92 -5.49 -17.85
N GLY A 171 -4.27 -5.30 -16.70
CA GLY A 171 -4.79 -4.45 -15.63
C GLY A 171 -5.02 -2.99 -16.04
N LEU A 172 -4.18 -2.44 -16.93
CA LEU A 172 -4.40 -1.13 -17.52
C LEU A 172 -5.62 -1.15 -18.45
N GLY A 173 -5.71 -2.12 -19.36
CA GLY A 173 -6.80 -2.24 -20.33
C GLY A 173 -8.17 -2.47 -19.69
N ALA A 174 -8.23 -3.17 -18.57
CA ALA A 174 -9.46 -3.39 -17.80
C ALA A 174 -9.69 -2.35 -16.67
N GLY A 175 -8.78 -1.39 -16.51
CA GLY A 175 -8.85 -0.35 -15.49
C GLY A 175 -8.76 1.04 -16.11
N SER A 176 -7.61 1.70 -15.98
CA SER A 176 -7.40 3.08 -16.42
C SER A 176 -7.68 3.33 -17.92
N TYR A 177 -7.54 2.30 -18.76
CA TYR A 177 -7.79 2.37 -20.21
C TYR A 177 -9.11 1.69 -20.63
N GLN A 178 -9.98 1.31 -19.68
CA GLN A 178 -11.22 0.59 -19.98
C GLN A 178 -12.10 1.30 -21.03
N PRO A 179 -12.28 2.63 -21.03
CA PRO A 179 -13.08 3.31 -22.05
C PRO A 179 -12.54 3.24 -23.48
N ILE A 180 -11.28 2.82 -23.65
CA ILE A 180 -10.60 2.71 -24.95
C ILE A 180 -10.42 1.25 -25.35
N MET A 181 -10.04 0.41 -24.39
CA MET A 181 -9.69 -0.99 -24.64
C MET A 181 -10.85 -1.96 -24.38
N GLU A 182 -11.92 -1.48 -23.73
CA GLU A 182 -13.10 -2.26 -23.35
C GLU A 182 -12.73 -3.55 -22.61
N GLY A 183 -11.61 -3.52 -21.88
CA GLY A 183 -11.11 -4.68 -21.15
C GLY A 183 -11.96 -4.97 -19.93
N GLU A 184 -12.08 -6.26 -19.61
CA GLU A 184 -12.73 -6.72 -18.39
C GLU A 184 -11.76 -7.49 -17.50
N ALA A 185 -12.00 -7.43 -16.19
CA ALA A 185 -11.28 -8.20 -15.20
C ALA A 185 -12.28 -8.74 -14.15
N PRO A 186 -12.02 -9.94 -13.59
CA PRO A 186 -12.92 -10.55 -12.62
C PRO A 186 -12.97 -9.81 -11.27
N ILE A 187 -11.95 -8.97 -11.01
CA ILE A 187 -11.82 -8.10 -9.85
C ILE A 187 -11.25 -6.77 -10.30
N PHE A 188 -11.38 -5.72 -9.47
CA PHE A 188 -10.72 -4.44 -9.72
C PHE A 188 -9.23 -4.65 -9.96
N THR A 189 -8.68 -3.98 -10.97
CA THR A 189 -7.32 -4.28 -11.43
C THR A 189 -6.24 -3.84 -10.45
N ARG A 190 -6.54 -2.94 -9.50
CA ARG A 190 -5.65 -2.72 -8.33
C ARG A 190 -5.51 -3.95 -7.45
N ASN A 191 -6.56 -4.75 -7.36
CA ASN A 191 -6.63 -5.92 -6.51
C ASN A 191 -5.88 -7.10 -7.13
N GLY A 192 -5.36 -8.01 -6.30
CA GLY A 192 -4.66 -9.19 -6.80
C GLY A 192 -3.35 -8.88 -7.54
N PRO A 193 -2.99 -9.65 -8.58
CA PRO A 193 -1.64 -9.63 -9.16
C PRO A 193 -1.41 -8.57 -10.26
N PHE A 194 -2.43 -7.93 -10.83
CA PHE A 194 -2.26 -7.10 -12.04
C PHE A 194 -1.27 -5.96 -11.82
N PHE A 195 -1.49 -5.17 -10.77
CA PHE A 195 -0.59 -4.09 -10.37
C PHE A 195 0.62 -4.60 -9.58
N SER A 196 0.37 -5.44 -8.59
CA SER A 196 1.36 -5.83 -7.58
C SER A 196 2.49 -6.69 -8.14
N LEU A 197 2.21 -7.59 -9.10
CA LEU A 197 3.22 -8.53 -9.61
C LEU A 197 4.35 -7.78 -10.32
N LEU A 198 4.05 -6.77 -11.14
CA LEU A 198 5.07 -5.98 -11.81
C LEU A 198 5.98 -5.25 -10.81
N MET A 199 5.39 -4.62 -9.80
CA MET A 199 6.17 -3.87 -8.81
C MET A 199 7.05 -4.80 -7.96
N VAL A 200 6.50 -5.90 -7.45
CA VAL A 200 7.25 -6.87 -6.65
C VAL A 200 8.33 -7.55 -7.50
N THR A 201 8.02 -7.95 -8.74
CA THR A 201 8.99 -8.57 -9.65
C THR A 201 10.12 -7.60 -9.97
N THR A 202 9.83 -6.31 -10.19
CA THR A 202 10.85 -5.30 -10.44
C THR A 202 11.85 -5.24 -9.29
N GLY A 203 11.38 -5.08 -8.05
CA GLY A 203 12.26 -5.11 -6.87
C GLY A 203 13.05 -6.41 -6.72
N PHE A 204 12.41 -7.55 -7.00
CA PHE A 204 13.04 -8.85 -6.99
C PHE A 204 14.18 -8.94 -8.03
N GLU A 205 13.95 -8.51 -9.27
CA GLU A 205 14.97 -8.52 -10.34
C GLU A 205 16.12 -7.56 -10.06
N LEU A 206 15.85 -6.38 -9.48
CA LEU A 206 16.91 -5.46 -9.05
C LEU A 206 17.90 -6.14 -8.13
N ARG A 207 17.38 -6.89 -7.14
CA ARG A 207 18.21 -7.63 -6.20
C ARG A 207 18.90 -8.81 -6.86
N ARG A 208 18.14 -9.63 -7.61
CA ARG A 208 18.64 -10.87 -8.23
C ARG A 208 19.75 -10.64 -9.23
N ARG A 209 19.60 -9.62 -10.09
CA ARG A 209 20.53 -9.29 -11.16
C ARG A 209 21.53 -8.19 -10.76
N ASN A 210 21.44 -7.69 -9.52
CA ASN A 210 22.26 -6.58 -9.02
C ASN A 210 22.20 -5.34 -9.93
N ILE A 211 21.01 -5.03 -10.45
CA ILE A 211 20.78 -3.85 -11.30
C ILE A 211 20.90 -2.59 -10.44
N LYS A 212 21.64 -1.62 -10.93
CA LYS A 212 21.83 -0.32 -10.29
C LYS A 212 21.56 0.79 -11.30
N PHE A 213 21.03 1.90 -10.80
CA PHE A 213 20.81 3.12 -11.58
C PHE A 213 21.67 4.24 -11.00
N SER A 214 22.22 5.09 -11.87
CA SER A 214 22.89 6.31 -11.42
C SER A 214 21.89 7.28 -10.78
N ASN A 215 22.37 8.24 -9.98
CA ASN A 215 21.50 9.28 -9.41
C ASN A 215 20.74 10.07 -10.48
N ARG A 216 21.40 10.37 -11.62
CA ARG A 216 20.76 11.05 -12.75
C ARG A 216 19.61 10.21 -13.32
N ALA A 217 19.83 8.90 -13.50
CA ALA A 217 18.79 8.00 -13.96
C ALA A 217 17.65 7.86 -12.94
N ALA A 218 17.96 7.76 -11.65
CA ALA A 218 16.96 7.68 -10.57
C ALA A 218 16.06 8.93 -10.53
N TRP A 219 16.64 10.13 -10.58
CA TRP A 219 15.89 11.38 -10.68
C TRP A 219 15.09 11.47 -11.98
N GLY A 220 15.68 11.08 -13.11
CA GLY A 220 14.99 11.04 -14.40
C GLY A 220 13.79 10.11 -14.39
N MET A 221 13.89 8.92 -13.79
CA MET A 221 12.78 7.99 -13.63
C MET A 221 11.71 8.53 -12.67
N LEU A 222 12.10 9.14 -11.54
CA LEU A 222 11.15 9.69 -10.57
C LEU A 222 10.34 10.84 -11.18
N LEU A 223 11.03 11.86 -11.68
CA LEU A 223 10.38 13.06 -12.23
C LEU A 223 9.71 12.77 -13.58
N GLY A 224 10.38 11.98 -14.44
CA GLY A 224 9.83 11.59 -15.74
C GLY A 224 8.62 10.65 -15.61
N GLY A 225 8.66 9.68 -14.68
CA GLY A 225 7.52 8.80 -14.40
C GLY A 225 6.33 9.58 -13.84
N MET A 226 6.58 10.56 -12.97
CA MET A 226 5.54 11.46 -12.45
C MET A 226 4.94 12.33 -13.57
N ALA A 227 5.77 12.98 -14.38
CA ALA A 227 5.32 13.77 -15.52
C ALA A 227 4.53 12.92 -16.52
N PHE A 228 4.94 11.66 -16.73
CA PHE A 228 4.22 10.73 -17.59
C PHE A 228 2.85 10.37 -17.01
N CYS A 229 2.73 10.07 -15.71
CA CYS A 229 1.42 9.82 -15.08
C CYS A 229 0.48 11.03 -15.23
N LEU A 230 0.99 12.25 -15.05
CA LEU A 230 0.20 13.47 -15.24
C LEU A 230 -0.24 13.64 -16.70
N ALA A 231 0.67 13.48 -17.66
CA ALA A 231 0.33 13.58 -19.08
C ALA A 231 -0.68 12.49 -19.50
N GLU A 232 -0.48 11.27 -19.02
CA GLU A 232 -1.35 10.12 -19.28
C GLU A 232 -2.75 10.33 -18.71
N GLY A 233 -2.88 10.76 -17.46
CA GLY A 233 -4.20 11.02 -16.87
C GLY A 233 -4.91 12.22 -17.49
N VAL A 234 -4.19 13.28 -17.90
CA VAL A 234 -4.80 14.40 -18.65
C VAL A 234 -5.31 13.91 -20.01
N ASN A 235 -4.55 13.04 -20.68
CA ASN A 235 -4.98 12.44 -21.92
C ASN A 235 -6.19 11.50 -21.72
N LEU A 236 -6.24 10.73 -20.63
CA LEU A 236 -7.38 9.84 -20.35
C LEU A 236 -8.63 10.61 -19.92
N ALA A 237 -8.50 11.82 -19.38
CA ALA A 237 -9.63 12.68 -19.03
C ALA A 237 -10.51 13.04 -20.24
N GLN A 238 -9.95 13.08 -21.46
CA GLN A 238 -10.76 13.30 -22.68
C GLN A 238 -11.73 12.14 -22.98
N PHE A 239 -11.51 10.97 -22.37
CA PHE A 239 -12.39 9.80 -22.44
C PHE A 239 -13.31 9.68 -21.21
N GLY A 240 -13.46 10.75 -20.43
CA GLY A 240 -14.37 10.81 -19.28
C GLY A 240 -13.85 10.14 -18.00
N VAL A 241 -12.58 9.73 -17.95
CA VAL A 241 -11.99 9.17 -16.73
C VAL A 241 -11.29 10.26 -15.92
N TRP A 242 -11.78 10.53 -14.72
CA TRP A 242 -11.16 11.54 -13.86
C TRP A 242 -9.77 11.11 -13.38
N MET A 243 -8.81 12.05 -13.37
CA MET A 243 -7.41 11.83 -12.94
C MET A 243 -7.27 11.06 -11.62
N ALA A 244 -8.15 11.37 -10.66
CA ALA A 244 -8.11 10.77 -9.33
C ALA A 244 -8.66 9.34 -9.27
N SER A 245 -9.40 8.86 -10.27
CA SER A 245 -10.03 7.54 -10.27
C SER A 245 -9.14 6.43 -10.82
N HIS A 246 -8.08 6.78 -11.56
CA HIS A 246 -7.08 5.79 -11.98
C HIS A 246 -6.51 5.09 -10.75
N ASP A 247 -6.25 3.79 -10.80
CA ASP A 247 -5.54 3.11 -9.71
C ASP A 247 -4.03 3.11 -9.96
N PHE A 248 -3.62 2.86 -11.20
CA PHE A 248 -2.25 2.91 -11.69
C PHE A 248 -2.21 3.23 -13.19
N LEU A 249 -1.05 3.70 -13.64
CA LEU A 249 -0.81 4.27 -14.97
C LEU A 249 0.54 3.76 -15.53
N LEU A 250 0.82 3.89 -16.82
CA LEU A 250 2.09 3.47 -17.43
C LEU A 250 3.31 4.12 -16.78
N GLY A 251 3.21 5.37 -16.32
CA GLY A 251 4.28 6.05 -15.60
C GLY A 251 4.54 5.54 -14.17
N THR A 252 3.59 4.82 -13.57
CA THR A 252 3.63 4.40 -12.16
C THR A 252 4.84 3.52 -11.80
N PRO A 253 5.20 2.48 -12.57
CA PRO A 253 6.38 1.64 -12.32
C PRO A 253 7.68 2.45 -12.34
N VAL A 254 7.78 3.37 -13.30
CA VAL A 254 8.98 4.18 -13.55
C VAL A 254 9.18 5.15 -12.38
N MET A 255 8.12 5.82 -11.95
CA MET A 255 8.16 6.73 -10.81
C MET A 255 8.60 6.02 -9.52
N ALA A 256 7.98 4.88 -9.20
CA ALA A 256 8.32 4.11 -8.01
C ALA A 256 9.74 3.56 -8.04
N LEU A 257 10.20 3.08 -9.21
CA LEU A 257 11.55 2.60 -9.42
C LEU A 257 12.59 3.73 -9.24
N GLY A 258 12.29 4.93 -9.74
CA GLY A 258 13.11 6.12 -9.55
C GLY A 258 13.29 6.47 -8.08
N PHE A 259 12.20 6.55 -7.32
CA PHE A 259 12.25 6.80 -5.88
C PHE A 259 13.03 5.71 -5.13
N PHE A 260 12.77 4.44 -5.42
CA PHE A 260 13.48 3.32 -4.82
C PHE A 260 14.99 3.37 -5.10
N ALA A 261 15.37 3.61 -6.36
CA ALA A 261 16.76 3.70 -6.77
C ALA A 261 17.50 4.88 -6.11
N LEU A 262 16.83 6.03 -5.99
CA LEU A 262 17.39 7.21 -5.32
C LEU A 262 17.73 6.90 -3.85
N LEU A 263 16.81 6.27 -3.12
CA LEU A 263 17.07 5.87 -1.74
C LEU A 263 18.19 4.83 -1.65
N LEU A 264 18.22 3.86 -2.57
CA LEU A 264 19.26 2.83 -2.60
C LEU A 264 20.67 3.41 -2.83
N ASN A 265 20.78 4.49 -3.61
CA ASN A 265 22.04 5.19 -3.87
C ASN A 265 22.53 6.03 -2.68
N HIS A 266 21.64 6.36 -1.74
CA HIS A 266 21.95 7.18 -0.57
C HIS A 266 21.67 6.43 0.74
N PRO A 267 22.34 5.29 1.02
CA PRO A 267 21.97 4.36 2.08
C PRO A 267 21.93 4.98 3.49
N HIS A 268 22.70 6.03 3.74
CA HIS A 268 22.79 6.71 5.03
C HIS A 268 21.71 7.79 5.28
N TRP A 269 20.85 8.09 4.30
CA TRP A 269 19.77 9.05 4.53
C TRP A 269 18.79 8.54 5.58
N GLY A 270 18.43 9.42 6.51
CA GLY A 270 17.55 9.07 7.61
C GLY A 270 18.17 8.08 8.61
N ASP A 271 19.50 7.95 8.67
CA ASP A 271 20.20 7.15 9.69
C ASP A 271 20.06 7.78 11.08
N SER A 272 18.91 7.53 11.71
CA SER A 272 18.59 8.01 13.03
C SER A 272 17.78 6.96 13.81
N PRO A 273 17.92 6.90 15.15
CA PRO A 273 17.11 6.01 15.98
C PRO A 273 15.60 6.24 15.80
N VAL A 274 15.19 7.48 15.56
CA VAL A 274 13.79 7.86 15.34
C VAL A 274 13.25 7.23 14.06
N THR A 275 13.98 7.30 12.95
CA THR A 275 13.59 6.66 11.67
C THR A 275 13.31 5.19 11.89
N PHE A 276 14.24 4.46 12.52
CA PHE A 276 14.08 3.03 12.77
C PHE A 276 12.99 2.70 13.78
N ALA A 277 12.70 3.59 14.73
CA ALA A 277 11.62 3.42 15.68
C ALA A 277 10.26 3.58 14.98
N LEU A 278 10.10 4.63 14.17
CA LEU A 278 8.86 4.91 13.46
C LEU A 278 8.61 3.90 12.33
N SER A 279 9.64 3.53 11.55
CA SER A 279 9.48 2.68 10.36
C SER A 279 9.00 1.26 10.68
N LYS A 280 9.30 0.77 11.90
CA LYS A 280 8.79 -0.51 12.42
C LYS A 280 7.26 -0.56 12.50
N ARG A 281 6.60 0.59 12.57
CA ARG A 281 5.17 0.75 12.81
C ARG A 281 4.35 0.94 11.54
N VAL A 282 5.01 1.06 10.39
CA VAL A 282 4.38 1.36 9.10
C VAL A 282 3.26 0.37 8.75
N LEU A 283 3.44 -0.93 9.02
CA LEU A 283 2.39 -1.93 8.79
C LEU A 283 1.16 -1.66 9.66
N GLY A 284 1.36 -1.40 10.95
CA GLY A 284 0.29 -1.06 11.90
C GLY A 284 -0.44 0.22 11.49
N ILE A 285 0.29 1.24 11.04
CA ILE A 285 -0.30 2.50 10.58
C ILE A 285 -1.13 2.26 9.32
N TYR A 286 -0.58 1.51 8.36
CA TYR A 286 -1.28 1.16 7.15
C TYR A 286 -2.63 0.47 7.44
N VAL A 287 -2.67 -0.50 8.35
CA VAL A 287 -3.95 -1.16 8.65
C VAL A 287 -4.89 -0.32 9.50
N ALA A 288 -4.38 0.57 10.35
CA ALA A 288 -5.17 1.28 11.36
C ALA A 288 -5.60 2.71 11.01
N HIS A 289 -4.99 3.36 10.01
CA HIS A 289 -5.14 4.81 9.80
C HIS A 289 -6.56 5.29 9.49
N PHE A 290 -7.43 4.41 8.98
CA PHE A 290 -8.85 4.75 8.80
C PHE A 290 -9.59 4.90 10.12
N VAL A 291 -9.15 4.26 11.22
CA VAL A 291 -9.78 4.45 12.53
C VAL A 291 -9.68 5.91 12.98
N PRO A 292 -8.49 6.53 13.11
CA PRO A 292 -8.41 7.96 13.39
C PRO A 292 -9.10 8.85 12.37
N LEU A 293 -9.04 8.51 11.08
CA LEU A 293 -9.70 9.27 10.02
C LEU A 293 -11.22 9.33 10.23
N ILE A 294 -11.85 8.19 10.47
CA ILE A 294 -13.30 8.09 10.74
C ILE A 294 -13.66 8.82 12.04
N LEU A 295 -12.85 8.67 13.08
CA LEU A 295 -13.07 9.38 14.35
C LEU A 295 -12.99 10.90 14.18
N LEU A 296 -11.98 11.40 13.47
CA LEU A 296 -11.83 12.82 13.18
C LEU A 296 -12.96 13.34 12.30
N PHE A 297 -13.38 12.57 11.30
CA PHE A 297 -14.51 12.94 10.44
C PHE A 297 -15.79 13.18 11.25
N ASN A 298 -16.13 12.25 12.15
CA ASN A 298 -17.29 12.37 13.03
C ASN A 298 -17.14 13.49 14.07
N LEU A 299 -15.95 13.63 14.66
CA LEU A 299 -15.67 14.70 15.63
C LEU A 299 -15.80 16.08 15.01
N PHE A 300 -15.23 16.28 13.82
CA PHE A 300 -15.32 17.55 13.11
C PHE A 300 -16.75 17.87 12.67
N GLY A 301 -17.51 16.86 12.24
CA GLY A 301 -18.94 17.02 11.99
C GLY A 301 -19.72 17.46 13.23
N ALA A 302 -19.50 16.82 14.37
CA ALA A 302 -20.16 17.18 15.64
C ALA A 302 -19.79 18.58 16.16
N LEU A 303 -18.56 19.03 15.88
CA LEU A 303 -18.07 20.36 16.25
C LEU A 303 -18.33 21.43 15.17
N LEU A 304 -18.98 21.07 14.06
CA LEU A 304 -19.22 21.95 12.91
C LEU A 304 -17.93 22.58 12.36
N ILE A 305 -16.82 21.82 12.39
CA ILE A 305 -15.54 22.22 11.82
C ILE A 305 -15.55 21.86 10.33
N GLU A 306 -15.62 22.88 9.48
CA GLU A 306 -15.77 22.74 8.03
C GLU A 306 -14.74 23.57 7.24
N GLY A 307 -14.78 23.44 5.91
CA GLY A 307 -13.99 24.23 4.99
C GLY A 307 -12.47 24.05 5.15
N PRO A 308 -11.67 25.10 4.86
CA PRO A 308 -10.21 24.99 4.83
C PRO A 308 -9.56 24.53 6.15
N ILE A 309 -10.17 24.85 7.30
CA ILE A 309 -9.64 24.45 8.62
C ILE A 309 -9.73 22.93 8.78
N LYS A 310 -10.87 22.33 8.44
CA LYS A 310 -11.07 20.88 8.44
C LYS A 310 -9.99 20.20 7.61
N GLU A 311 -9.77 20.68 6.39
CA GLU A 311 -8.84 20.06 5.46
C GLU A 311 -7.38 20.20 5.88
N PHE A 312 -7.01 21.37 6.41
CA PHE A 312 -5.66 21.61 6.93
C PHE A 312 -5.35 20.72 8.14
N LEU A 313 -6.33 20.47 9.01
CA LEU A 313 -6.14 19.67 10.23
C LEU A 313 -6.27 18.16 9.99
N MET A 314 -7.11 17.72 9.05
CA MET A 314 -7.45 16.30 8.88
C MET A 314 -6.21 15.44 8.64
N THR A 315 -5.33 15.84 7.71
CA THR A 315 -4.12 15.08 7.38
C THR A 315 -3.14 14.97 8.56
N PRO A 316 -2.63 16.07 9.14
CA PRO A 316 -1.65 15.98 10.23
C PRO A 316 -2.22 15.27 11.45
N LEU A 317 -3.49 15.49 11.81
CA LEU A 317 -4.12 14.78 12.92
C LEU A 317 -4.27 13.29 12.63
N THR A 318 -4.69 12.89 11.42
CA THR A 318 -4.78 11.48 11.04
C THR A 318 -3.43 10.80 11.15
N VAL A 319 -2.35 11.44 10.68
CA VAL A 319 -0.99 10.92 10.83
C VAL A 319 -0.62 10.75 12.31
N LEU A 320 -0.71 11.82 13.11
CA LEU A 320 -0.32 11.81 14.51
C LEU A 320 -1.11 10.77 15.33
N LEU A 321 -2.42 10.74 15.17
CA LEU A 321 -3.30 9.80 15.86
C LEU A 321 -3.10 8.36 15.39
N SER A 322 -2.75 8.12 14.12
CA SER A 322 -2.41 6.76 13.64
C SER A 322 -1.14 6.24 14.29
N PHE A 323 -0.10 7.07 14.40
CA PHE A 323 1.11 6.71 15.13
C PHE A 323 0.83 6.47 16.61
N GLY A 324 0.03 7.35 17.24
CA GLY A 324 -0.40 7.20 18.63
C GLY A 324 -1.17 5.91 18.88
N LEU A 325 -2.16 5.61 18.04
CA LEU A 325 -2.97 4.40 18.11
C LEU A 325 -2.09 3.14 18.02
N VAL A 326 -1.18 3.08 17.05
CA VAL A 326 -0.28 1.92 16.91
C VAL A 326 0.65 1.78 18.11
N LEU A 327 1.17 2.88 18.67
CA LEU A 327 1.95 2.86 19.91
C LEU A 327 1.16 2.29 21.10
N LEU A 328 -0.14 2.57 21.18
CA LEU A 328 -1.02 2.00 22.21
C LEU A 328 -1.27 0.51 21.96
N LEU A 329 -1.64 0.14 20.73
CA LEU A 329 -1.90 -1.25 20.35
C LEU A 329 -0.65 -2.15 20.48
N GLU A 330 0.55 -1.60 20.37
CA GLU A 330 1.79 -2.35 20.60
C GLU A 330 2.03 -2.71 22.07
N LYS A 331 1.51 -1.91 23.01
CA LYS A 331 1.69 -2.15 24.46
C LYS A 331 0.78 -3.26 24.98
N ILE A 332 -0.30 -3.55 24.27
CA ILE A 332 -1.32 -4.51 24.68
C ILE A 332 -1.00 -5.88 24.03
N PRO A 333 -0.78 -6.95 24.82
CA PRO A 333 -0.31 -8.24 24.29
C PRO A 333 -1.20 -8.87 23.21
N PHE A 334 -2.52 -8.71 23.31
CA PHE A 334 -3.47 -9.31 22.37
C PHE A 334 -3.61 -8.54 21.05
N THR A 335 -3.36 -7.22 21.04
CA THR A 335 -3.43 -6.40 19.82
C THR A 335 -2.09 -6.30 19.09
N ARG A 336 -0.98 -6.59 19.78
CA ARG A 336 0.35 -6.52 19.15
C ARG A 336 0.48 -7.37 17.85
N PRO A 337 -0.06 -8.61 17.77
CA PRO A 337 0.01 -9.42 16.55
C PRO A 337 -0.76 -8.84 15.36
N ILE A 338 -1.73 -7.95 15.60
CA ILE A 338 -2.57 -7.36 14.53
C ILE A 338 -1.98 -6.05 13.97
N VAL A 339 -0.90 -5.53 14.57
CA VAL A 339 -0.20 -4.31 14.09
C VAL A 339 1.28 -4.56 13.74
N GLN A 340 1.81 -5.74 14.05
CA GLN A 340 3.19 -6.12 13.78
C GLN A 340 3.29 -7.58 13.35
N MET A 341 4.18 -7.88 12.39
CA MET A 341 4.62 -9.25 12.18
C MET A 341 5.48 -9.72 13.36
N THR A 342 4.93 -10.61 14.18
CA THR A 342 5.67 -11.19 15.29
C THR A 342 6.86 -11.99 14.76
N ARG A 343 8.09 -11.51 14.99
CA ARG A 343 9.28 -12.32 14.74
C ARG A 343 9.32 -13.43 15.78
N LYS A 344 9.08 -14.68 15.37
CA LYS A 344 9.45 -15.83 16.19
C LYS A 344 10.94 -15.68 16.53
N LYS A 345 11.29 -15.60 17.81
CA LYS A 345 12.68 -15.72 18.27
C LYS A 345 13.21 -17.01 17.65
N GLN A 346 14.22 -16.91 16.78
CA GLN A 346 15.03 -18.07 16.47
C GLN A 346 15.75 -18.42 17.78
N THR A 347 15.25 -19.41 18.49
CA THR A 347 15.97 -20.05 19.57
C THR A 347 17.15 -20.78 18.94
N GLY A 348 18.29 -20.09 18.83
CA GLY A 348 19.56 -20.73 18.50
C GLY A 348 19.93 -21.65 19.65
N HIS A 349 19.72 -22.95 19.51
CA HIS A 349 20.52 -23.92 20.25
C HIS A 349 21.87 -24.02 19.54
N SER A 350 22.85 -23.23 19.99
CA SER A 350 24.24 -23.60 19.84
C SER A 350 24.65 -24.37 21.09
N THR A 351 24.38 -25.68 21.12
CA THR A 351 25.10 -26.58 22.01
C THR A 351 26.44 -26.88 21.34
N ALA A 352 27.40 -25.99 21.57
CA ALA A 352 28.81 -26.35 21.46
C ALA A 352 29.15 -27.10 22.74
N SER A 353 29.17 -28.44 22.68
CA SER A 353 29.87 -29.26 23.67
C SER A 353 31.23 -29.62 23.09
N THR A 354 32.22 -28.80 23.41
CA THR A 354 33.63 -29.21 23.45
C THR A 354 33.97 -29.44 24.92
N ALA A 355 34.11 -30.70 25.32
CA ALA A 355 34.91 -31.14 26.47
C ALA A 355 35.03 -32.67 26.42
N GLY A 356 36.27 -33.17 26.31
CA GLY A 356 36.63 -34.58 26.36
C GLY A 356 37.46 -35.01 25.16
#